data_AF-A0A7Z0JDM2-F1
#
_entry.id   AF-A0A7Z0JDM2-F1
#
_cell.length_a   1.000
_cell.length_b   1.000
_cell.length_c   1.000
_cell.angle_alpha   90.00
_cell.angle_beta   90.00
_cell.angle_gamma   90.00
#
_symmetry.space_group_name_H-M   'P 1'
#
loop_
_entity.id
_entity.type
_entity.pdbx_description
1 polymer ?
#
loop_
_entity_poly.entity_id
_entity_poly.type
_entity_poly.pdbx_seq_one_letter_code
_entity_poly.pdbx_strand_id
1 'polypeptide(L)'
;MSASTGLLARLRGSRLADDVLTWHDCYLDRSGYADEVPLALESGEPLVGLATTGGGASFLLCGGDERRPAFYYDDADSVLVLGRDLAEAVELLIGVPYLISVSHTLAGQGAEAATARHAELVAEDIAVDEEDNPPGARHHSDYLRSREETHRRLAAELGVRALPVSALLRRLEETAREVAPELQVLWVDGGEVNPIPHALAP
;
A
#
# COMPACT_ATOMS: atom_id res chain seq x y z
N MET A 1 -17.03 -23.52 -5.88
CA MET A 1 -16.31 -22.76 -6.92
C MET A 1 -17.10 -21.50 -7.22
N SER A 2 -16.84 -20.42 -6.49
CA SER A 2 -17.46 -19.11 -6.74
C SER A 2 -16.46 -18.27 -7.50
N ALA A 3 -16.85 -17.77 -8.67
CA ALA A 3 -16.04 -16.83 -9.42
C ALA A 3 -15.96 -15.51 -8.64
N SER A 4 -14.77 -15.18 -8.13
CA SER A 4 -14.11 -13.87 -8.17
C SER A 4 -14.99 -12.60 -8.22
N THR A 5 -15.91 -12.38 -7.27
CA THR A 5 -16.74 -11.15 -7.20
C THR A 5 -16.26 -10.10 -6.18
N GLY A 6 -15.16 -10.35 -5.47
CA GLY A 6 -14.61 -9.45 -4.45
C GLY A 6 -13.73 -8.32 -5.01
N LEU A 7 -13.43 -7.31 -4.19
CA LEU A 7 -12.47 -6.26 -4.51
C LEU A 7 -11.08 -6.82 -4.83
N LEU A 8 -10.60 -7.80 -4.06
CA LEU A 8 -9.31 -8.45 -4.28
C LEU A 8 -9.24 -9.09 -5.67
N ALA A 9 -10.34 -9.74 -6.07
CA ALA A 9 -10.42 -10.38 -7.37
C ALA A 9 -10.47 -9.37 -8.52
N ARG A 10 -11.16 -8.23 -8.33
CA ARG A 10 -11.15 -7.11 -9.29
C ARG A 10 -9.78 -6.47 -9.40
N LEU A 11 -9.11 -6.25 -8.27
CA LEU A 11 -7.75 -5.71 -8.20
C LEU A 11 -6.78 -6.60 -8.99
N ARG A 12 -6.76 -7.91 -8.69
CA ARG A 12 -5.91 -8.90 -9.39
C ARG A 12 -6.27 -9.10 -10.86
N GLY A 13 -7.51 -8.81 -11.25
CA GLY A 13 -7.99 -8.91 -12.63
C GLY A 13 -7.78 -7.65 -13.47
N SER A 14 -7.41 -6.52 -12.85
CA SER A 14 -7.31 -5.23 -13.52
C SER A 14 -5.92 -4.99 -14.08
N ARG A 15 -5.81 -4.89 -15.41
CA ARG A 15 -4.56 -4.49 -16.07
C ARG A 15 -4.15 -3.05 -15.74
N LEU A 16 -5.13 -2.19 -15.48
CA LEU A 16 -4.87 -0.82 -15.10
C LEU A 16 -4.32 -0.76 -13.66
N ALA A 17 -4.84 -1.58 -12.75
CA ALA A 17 -4.28 -1.70 -11.40
C ALA A 17 -2.83 -2.19 -11.45
N ASP A 18 -2.56 -3.25 -12.22
CA ASP A 18 -1.22 -3.83 -12.36
C ASP A 18 -0.20 -2.79 -12.87
N ASP A 19 -0.57 -2.03 -13.91
CA ASP A 19 0.27 -0.96 -14.45
C ASP A 19 0.52 0.18 -13.45
N VAL A 20 -0.52 0.64 -12.77
CA VAL A 20 -0.43 1.71 -11.75
C VAL A 20 0.41 1.27 -10.56
N LEU A 21 0.15 0.07 -10.02
CA LEU A 21 0.83 -0.42 -8.82
C LEU A 21 2.29 -0.75 -9.09
N THR A 22 2.66 -1.16 -10.31
CA THR A 22 4.06 -1.33 -10.72
C THR A 22 4.84 -0.02 -10.59
N TRP A 23 4.24 1.12 -10.93
CA TRP A 23 4.86 2.44 -10.71
C TRP A 23 5.02 2.81 -9.24
N HIS A 24 4.32 2.12 -8.35
CA HIS A 24 4.36 2.32 -6.90
C HIS A 24 5.18 1.26 -6.17
N ASP A 25 5.97 0.49 -6.91
CA ASP A 25 6.74 -0.64 -6.38
C ASP A 25 5.83 -1.64 -5.63
N CYS A 26 4.65 -1.93 -6.20
CA CYS A 26 3.66 -2.83 -5.64
C CYS A 26 3.24 -3.86 -6.70
N TYR A 27 3.69 -5.11 -6.55
CA TYR A 27 3.54 -6.18 -7.53
C TYR A 27 2.51 -7.20 -7.06
N LEU A 28 1.34 -7.23 -7.73
CA LEU A 28 0.24 -8.15 -7.39
C LEU A 28 0.54 -9.61 -7.78
N ASP A 29 1.31 -9.82 -8.84
CA ASP A 29 1.71 -11.14 -9.34
C ASP A 29 2.70 -11.86 -8.40
N ARG A 30 3.26 -11.11 -7.44
CA ARG A 30 4.19 -11.59 -6.42
C ARG A 30 3.52 -11.92 -5.09
N SER A 31 2.18 -11.94 -5.02
CA SER A 31 1.47 -12.17 -3.76
C SER A 31 1.83 -13.48 -3.06
N GLY A 32 2.25 -14.51 -3.80
CA GLY A 32 2.70 -15.78 -3.22
C GLY A 32 3.95 -15.65 -2.36
N TYR A 33 4.83 -14.68 -2.63
CA TYR A 33 5.97 -14.40 -1.76
C TYR A 33 5.54 -13.72 -0.45
N ALA A 34 4.50 -12.90 -0.49
CA ALA A 34 3.92 -12.30 0.71
C ALA A 34 3.24 -13.34 1.62
N ASP A 35 2.71 -14.44 1.04
CA ASP A 35 2.18 -15.58 1.81
C ASP A 35 3.27 -16.39 2.55
N GLU A 36 4.53 -16.28 2.10
CA GLU A 36 5.67 -17.03 2.63
C GLU A 36 6.44 -16.27 3.72
N VAL A 37 6.08 -15.00 4.00
CA VAL A 37 6.73 -14.21 5.05
C VAL A 37 6.42 -14.86 6.41
N PRO A 38 7.41 -15.04 7.29
CA PRO A 38 7.23 -15.69 8.59
C PRO A 38 6.49 -14.80 9.59
N LEU A 39 5.26 -14.40 9.27
CA LEU A 39 4.40 -13.58 10.11
C LEU A 39 3.17 -14.37 10.55
N ALA A 40 2.71 -14.07 11.75
CA ALA A 40 1.42 -14.52 12.27
C ALA A 40 0.72 -13.40 13.02
N LEU A 41 -0.60 -13.46 13.09
CA LEU A 41 -1.37 -12.63 14.02
C LEU A 41 -1.45 -13.35 15.36
N GLU A 42 -1.36 -12.60 16.47
CA GLU A 42 -1.58 -13.17 17.81
C GLU A 42 -2.98 -13.82 17.93
N SER A 43 -3.96 -13.27 17.22
CA SER A 43 -5.32 -13.81 17.15
C SER A 43 -5.39 -15.21 16.51
N GLY A 44 -4.34 -15.65 15.80
CA GLY A 44 -4.31 -16.87 15.01
C GLY A 44 -5.10 -16.79 13.69
N GLU A 45 -5.66 -15.63 13.34
CA GLU A 45 -6.25 -15.42 12.03
C GLU A 45 -5.19 -15.50 10.92
N PRO A 46 -5.52 -16.05 9.74
CA PRO A 46 -4.55 -16.19 8.66
C PRO A 46 -4.13 -14.83 8.11
N LEU A 47 -2.89 -14.71 7.65
CA LEU A 47 -2.45 -13.62 6.80
C LEU A 47 -2.55 -14.07 5.35
N VAL A 48 -3.04 -13.17 4.49
CA VAL A 48 -3.14 -13.41 3.05
C VAL A 48 -2.32 -12.37 2.32
N GLY A 49 -1.36 -12.80 1.53
CA GLY A 49 -0.52 -11.98 0.69
C GLY A 49 -1.34 -11.21 -0.34
N LEU A 50 -1.18 -9.89 -0.35
CA LEU A 50 -1.79 -8.98 -1.32
C LEU A 50 -0.84 -8.70 -2.48
N ALA A 51 0.38 -8.30 -2.15
CA ALA A 51 1.42 -7.87 -3.09
C ALA A 51 2.80 -7.88 -2.40
N THR A 52 3.86 -7.67 -3.16
CA THR A 52 5.19 -7.33 -2.61
C THR A 52 5.77 -6.10 -3.28
N THR A 53 6.83 -5.55 -2.69
CA THR A 53 7.72 -4.61 -3.35
C THR A 53 8.80 -5.33 -4.15
N GLY A 54 9.55 -4.59 -4.96
CA GLY A 54 10.73 -5.10 -5.64
C GLY A 54 11.83 -5.54 -4.66
N GLY A 55 11.87 -4.92 -3.49
CA GLY A 55 12.80 -5.21 -2.38
C GLY A 55 12.37 -6.35 -1.45
N GLY A 56 11.20 -6.96 -1.65
CA GLY A 56 10.73 -8.09 -0.83
C GLY A 56 9.87 -7.71 0.39
N ALA A 57 9.62 -6.42 0.62
CA ALA A 57 8.61 -6.00 1.58
C ALA A 57 7.21 -6.42 1.11
N SER A 58 6.30 -6.65 2.05
CA SER A 58 5.06 -7.38 1.77
C SER A 58 3.82 -6.62 2.22
N PHE A 59 2.78 -6.70 1.40
CA PHE A 59 1.45 -6.18 1.69
C PHE A 59 0.56 -7.37 2.05
N LEU A 60 -0.09 -7.34 3.21
CA LEU A 60 -0.86 -8.46 3.73
C LEU A 60 -2.27 -8.02 4.18
N LEU A 61 -3.23 -8.93 4.04
CA LEU A 61 -4.61 -8.83 4.49
C LEU A 61 -4.83 -9.76 5.68
N CYS A 62 -5.40 -9.25 6.77
CA CYS A 62 -5.75 -10.06 7.94
C CYS A 62 -7.00 -10.92 7.68
N GLY A 63 -7.02 -12.16 8.15
CA GLY A 63 -8.21 -13.03 8.16
C GLY A 63 -8.77 -13.47 6.79
N GLY A 64 -8.12 -13.13 5.67
CA GLY A 64 -8.57 -13.46 4.31
C GLY A 64 -9.94 -12.87 3.89
N ASP A 65 -10.53 -12.01 4.72
CA ASP A 65 -11.78 -11.28 4.45
C ASP A 65 -11.42 -9.83 4.09
N GLU A 66 -12.00 -9.32 3.01
CA GLU A 66 -11.76 -7.95 2.52
C GLU A 66 -12.21 -6.87 3.51
N ARG A 67 -12.96 -7.21 4.55
CA ARG A 67 -13.39 -6.29 5.64
C ARG A 67 -12.41 -6.20 6.80
N ARG A 68 -11.30 -6.92 6.72
CA ARG A 68 -10.28 -6.94 7.76
C ARG A 68 -9.13 -6.01 7.41
N PRO A 69 -8.36 -5.57 8.41
CA PRO A 69 -7.24 -4.68 8.17
C PRO A 69 -6.24 -5.24 7.16
N ALA A 70 -5.61 -4.33 6.42
CA ALA A 70 -4.45 -4.64 5.61
C ALA A 70 -3.27 -3.81 6.09
N PHE A 71 -2.07 -4.37 5.97
CA PHE A 71 -0.85 -3.71 6.40
C PHE A 71 0.31 -3.98 5.44
N TYR A 72 1.29 -3.10 5.51
CA TYR A 72 2.61 -3.25 4.90
C TYR A 72 3.60 -3.70 5.97
N TYR A 73 4.50 -4.60 5.62
CA TYR A 73 5.60 -5.06 6.45
C TYR A 73 6.91 -4.93 5.68
N ASP A 74 7.92 -4.34 6.31
CA ASP A 74 9.30 -4.36 5.83
C ASP A 74 10.22 -5.13 6.78
N ASP A 75 11.36 -5.56 6.26
CA ASP A 75 12.41 -6.28 6.99
C ASP A 75 13.11 -5.41 8.07
N ALA A 76 12.68 -4.17 8.24
CA ALA A 76 13.11 -3.26 9.29
C ALA A 76 12.30 -3.40 10.59
N ASP A 77 11.65 -4.56 10.78
CA ASP A 77 10.83 -4.90 11.95
C ASP A 77 9.70 -3.89 12.20
N SER A 78 9.09 -3.37 11.12
CA SER A 78 7.99 -2.42 11.24
C SER A 78 6.78 -2.84 10.43
N VAL A 79 5.60 -2.50 10.95
CA VAL A 79 4.33 -2.67 10.26
C VAL A 79 3.72 -1.30 10.03
N LEU A 80 3.09 -1.10 8.87
CA LEU A 80 2.28 0.07 8.59
C LEU A 80 0.87 -0.39 8.30
N VAL A 81 -0.10 -0.06 9.17
CA VAL A 81 -1.51 -0.34 8.88
C VAL A 81 -1.95 0.54 7.72
N LEU A 82 -2.36 -0.07 6.63
CA LEU A 82 -2.79 0.62 5.42
C LEU A 82 -4.29 0.89 5.42
N GLY A 83 -5.08 0.17 6.20
CA GLY A 83 -6.52 0.38 6.24
C GLY A 83 -7.23 -0.54 7.22
N ARG A 84 -8.45 -0.18 7.59
CA ARG A 84 -9.39 -1.04 8.35
C ARG A 84 -9.91 -2.21 7.51
N ASP A 85 -9.91 -2.02 6.20
CA ASP A 85 -10.39 -2.98 5.22
C ASP A 85 -9.53 -2.89 3.94
N LEU A 86 -9.72 -3.85 3.04
CA LEU A 86 -9.03 -3.88 1.75
C LEU A 86 -9.38 -2.66 0.88
N ALA A 87 -10.59 -2.10 1.03
CA ALA A 87 -10.98 -0.93 0.24
C ALA A 87 -10.15 0.30 0.63
N GLU A 88 -9.99 0.57 1.93
CA GLU A 88 -9.12 1.65 2.42
C GLU A 88 -7.67 1.46 1.97
N ALA A 89 -7.13 0.25 2.06
CA ALA A 89 -5.77 -0.04 1.62
C ALA A 89 -5.60 0.17 0.10
N VAL A 90 -6.57 -0.30 -0.71
CA VAL A 90 -6.53 -0.09 -2.17
C VAL A 90 -6.63 1.38 -2.53
N GLU A 91 -7.50 2.15 -1.87
CA GLU A 91 -7.61 3.62 -2.06
C GLU A 91 -6.26 4.32 -1.86
N LEU A 92 -5.48 3.88 -0.88
CA LEU A 92 -4.12 4.39 -0.64
C LEU A 92 -3.12 3.93 -1.69
N LEU A 93 -3.07 2.62 -1.97
CA LEU A 93 -2.10 2.03 -2.89
C LEU A 93 -2.21 2.61 -4.31
N ILE A 94 -3.42 2.88 -4.80
CA ILE A 94 -3.62 3.46 -6.14
C ILE A 94 -3.62 5.00 -6.15
N GLY A 95 -3.82 5.61 -4.98
CA GLY A 95 -4.08 7.04 -4.85
C GLY A 95 -2.88 7.85 -4.36
N VAL A 96 -1.90 7.22 -3.71
CA VAL A 96 -0.73 7.87 -3.11
C VAL A 96 0.56 7.25 -3.67
N PRO A 97 1.09 7.80 -4.78
CA PRO A 97 2.46 7.53 -5.19
C PRO A 97 3.44 7.72 -4.01
N TYR A 98 4.50 6.92 -3.94
CA TYR A 98 5.50 7.02 -2.86
C TYR A 98 4.95 6.85 -1.43
N LEU A 99 3.83 6.14 -1.26
CA LEU A 99 3.18 5.90 0.03
C LEU A 99 4.17 5.51 1.14
N ILE A 100 5.03 4.52 0.85
CA ILE A 100 6.03 4.04 1.80
C ILE A 100 7.05 5.13 2.12
N SER A 101 7.54 5.86 1.12
CA SER A 101 8.51 6.95 1.34
C SER A 101 7.95 8.09 2.21
N VAL A 102 6.65 8.40 2.11
CA VAL A 102 6.02 9.45 2.91
C VAL A 102 5.48 8.96 4.26
N SER A 103 5.43 7.64 4.49
CA SER A 103 4.94 7.05 5.74
C SER A 103 5.75 7.46 6.97
N HIS A 104 7.09 7.60 6.84
CA HIS A 104 7.92 8.10 7.94
C HIS A 104 7.65 9.57 8.26
N THR A 105 7.42 10.40 7.23
CA THR A 105 7.01 11.80 7.43
C THR A 105 5.64 11.87 8.09
N LEU A 106 4.71 11.02 7.64
CA LEU A 106 3.39 10.88 8.25
C LEU A 106 3.53 10.57 9.74
N ALA A 107 4.42 9.63 10.10
CA ALA A 107 4.59 9.19 11.47
C ALA A 107 5.35 10.13 12.40
N GLY A 108 6.20 11.00 11.85
CA GLY A 108 6.93 11.98 12.64
C GLY A 108 6.25 13.35 12.71
N GLN A 109 5.48 13.70 11.69
CA GLN A 109 5.09 15.09 11.42
C GLN A 109 3.61 15.26 10.98
N GLY A 110 2.86 14.17 10.86
CA GLY A 110 1.43 14.18 10.53
C GLY A 110 1.10 14.33 9.04
N ALA A 111 -0.20 14.23 8.71
CA ALA A 111 -0.66 14.15 7.33
C ALA A 111 -0.39 15.39 6.47
N GLU A 112 -0.35 16.59 7.07
CA GLU A 112 -0.05 17.81 6.33
C GLU A 112 1.39 17.82 5.82
N ALA A 113 2.35 17.47 6.68
CA ALA A 113 3.75 17.36 6.30
C ALA A 113 3.98 16.23 5.28
N ALA A 114 3.33 15.08 5.46
CA ALA A 114 3.39 13.98 4.50
C ALA A 114 2.81 14.37 3.13
N THR A 115 1.73 15.17 3.09
CA THR A 115 1.16 15.70 1.85
C THR A 115 2.14 16.64 1.14
N ALA A 116 2.79 17.53 1.88
CA ALA A 116 3.81 18.42 1.33
C ALA A 116 5.00 17.61 0.78
N ARG A 117 5.50 16.63 1.55
CA ARG A 117 6.61 15.76 1.14
C ARG A 117 6.26 14.94 -0.11
N HIS A 118 5.03 14.42 -0.19
CA HIS A 118 4.54 13.75 -1.39
C HIS A 118 4.60 14.67 -2.62
N ALA A 119 4.16 15.92 -2.49
CA ALA A 119 4.20 16.87 -3.60
C ALA A 119 5.63 17.19 -4.05
N GLU A 120 6.58 17.28 -3.12
CA GLU A 120 8.01 17.44 -3.42
C GLU A 120 8.57 16.26 -4.20
N LEU A 121 8.37 15.02 -3.71
CA LEU A 121 8.87 13.79 -4.37
C LEU A 121 8.35 13.68 -5.80
N VAL A 122 7.08 13.99 -6.02
CA VAL A 122 6.47 13.97 -7.35
C VAL A 122 7.13 15.01 -8.27
N ALA A 123 7.37 16.22 -7.77
CA ALA A 123 7.98 17.27 -8.58
C ALA A 123 9.44 16.94 -8.92
N GLU A 124 10.17 16.35 -7.98
CA GLU A 124 11.53 15.85 -8.16
C GLU A 124 11.58 14.76 -9.23
N ASP A 125 10.75 13.71 -9.12
CA ASP A 125 10.71 12.61 -10.09
C ASP A 125 10.27 13.07 -11.48
N ILE A 126 9.34 14.03 -11.59
CA ILE A 126 9.02 14.64 -12.88
C ILE A 126 10.25 15.30 -13.49
N ALA A 127 11.00 16.09 -12.72
CA ALA A 127 12.16 16.80 -13.22
C ALA A 127 13.28 15.82 -13.65
N VAL A 128 13.55 14.81 -12.83
CA VAL A 128 14.56 13.76 -13.12
C VAL A 128 14.17 12.96 -14.36
N ASP A 129 12.92 12.49 -14.44
CA ASP A 129 12.43 11.70 -15.56
C ASP A 129 12.48 12.46 -16.90
N GLU A 130 12.30 13.78 -16.89
CA GLU A 130 12.40 14.61 -18.10
C GLU A 130 13.84 14.92 -18.52
N GLU A 131 14.77 14.98 -17.58
CA GLU A 131 16.19 15.18 -17.87
C GLU A 131 16.83 13.90 -18.42
N ASP A 132 16.52 12.75 -17.80
CA ASP A 132 17.25 11.50 -18.03
C ASP A 132 16.68 10.64 -19.16
N ASN A 133 15.38 10.77 -19.48
CA ASN A 133 14.77 9.89 -20.48
C ASN A 133 14.81 10.45 -21.91
N PRO A 134 15.23 9.62 -22.88
CA PRO A 134 15.27 10.03 -24.28
C PRO A 134 13.86 10.18 -24.88
N PRO A 135 13.69 11.03 -25.91
CA PRO A 135 12.43 11.16 -26.64
C PRO A 135 11.90 9.81 -27.13
N GLY A 136 10.64 9.51 -26.80
CA GLY A 136 9.95 8.27 -27.22
C GLY A 136 10.01 7.13 -26.20
N ALA A 137 10.68 7.31 -25.06
CA ALA A 137 10.53 6.43 -23.90
C ALA A 137 9.15 6.58 -23.25
N ARG A 138 8.74 5.59 -22.47
CA ARG A 138 7.58 5.72 -21.57
C ARG A 138 8.03 6.53 -20.36
N HIS A 139 7.64 7.78 -20.31
CA HIS A 139 8.00 8.70 -19.24
C HIS A 139 7.17 8.47 -17.98
N HIS A 140 7.83 8.33 -16.82
CA HIS A 140 7.15 8.28 -15.53
C HIS A 140 6.42 9.62 -15.25
N SER A 141 6.98 10.74 -15.73
CA SER A 141 6.39 12.07 -15.61
C SER A 141 5.00 12.19 -16.27
N ASP A 142 4.76 11.50 -17.39
CA ASP A 142 3.45 11.45 -18.04
C ASP A 142 2.40 10.76 -17.15
N TYR A 143 2.80 9.69 -16.47
CA TYR A 143 1.96 9.02 -15.47
C TYR A 143 1.66 9.96 -14.30
N LEU A 144 2.67 10.59 -13.69
CA LEU A 144 2.48 11.48 -12.55
C LEU A 144 1.60 12.69 -12.87
N ARG A 145 1.67 13.23 -14.10
CA ARG A 145 0.80 14.33 -14.56
C ARG A 145 -0.63 13.89 -14.78
N SER A 146 -0.85 12.68 -15.28
CA SER A 146 -2.18 12.13 -15.54
C SER A 146 -2.79 11.40 -14.34
N ARG A 147 -2.06 11.28 -13.23
CA ARG A 147 -2.41 10.44 -12.08
C ARG A 147 -3.80 10.67 -11.53
N GLU A 148 -4.30 11.91 -11.47
CA GLU A 148 -5.61 12.19 -10.88
C GLU A 148 -6.75 11.63 -11.74
N GLU A 149 -6.59 11.67 -13.06
CA GLU A 149 -7.54 11.05 -13.99
C GLU A 149 -7.40 9.53 -13.96
N THR A 150 -6.16 9.02 -13.96
CA THR A 150 -5.88 7.58 -13.87
C THR A 150 -6.44 6.98 -12.57
N HIS A 151 -6.22 7.63 -11.44
CA HIS A 151 -6.76 7.26 -10.14
C HIS A 151 -8.30 7.27 -10.15
N ARG A 152 -8.94 8.32 -10.67
CA ARG A 152 -10.42 8.36 -10.76
C ARG A 152 -10.98 7.21 -11.59
N ARG A 153 -10.34 6.90 -12.73
CA ARG A 153 -10.75 5.77 -13.59
C ARG A 153 -10.57 4.43 -12.90
N LEU A 154 -9.41 4.20 -12.28
CA LEU A 154 -9.11 2.95 -11.59
C LEU A 154 -9.99 2.76 -10.36
N ALA A 155 -10.23 3.81 -9.56
CA ALA A 155 -11.13 3.75 -8.42
C ALA A 155 -12.56 3.38 -8.85
N ALA A 156 -13.05 3.94 -9.96
CA ALA A 156 -14.35 3.58 -10.51
C ALA A 156 -14.41 2.12 -10.98
N GLU A 157 -13.35 1.61 -11.63
CA GLU A 157 -13.23 0.21 -12.05
C GLU A 157 -13.27 -0.75 -10.85
N LEU A 158 -12.54 -0.40 -9.79
CA LEU A 158 -12.45 -1.20 -8.56
C LEU A 158 -13.64 -0.99 -7.61
N GLY A 159 -14.48 0.01 -7.85
CA GLY A 159 -15.60 0.37 -6.99
C GLY A 159 -15.15 0.85 -5.60
N VAL A 160 -14.03 1.57 -5.54
CA VAL A 160 -13.53 2.26 -4.33
C VAL A 160 -13.62 3.77 -4.53
N ARG A 161 -13.33 4.57 -3.50
CA ARG A 161 -13.39 6.04 -3.64
C ARG A 161 -12.12 6.59 -4.28
N ALA A 162 -12.28 7.59 -5.12
CA ALA A 162 -11.17 8.46 -5.52
C ALA A 162 -11.12 9.67 -4.58
N LEU A 163 -10.18 9.68 -3.66
CA LEU A 163 -9.94 10.79 -2.72
C LEU A 163 -8.64 11.53 -3.08
N PRO A 164 -8.53 12.84 -2.80
CA PRO A 164 -7.25 13.53 -2.94
C PRO A 164 -6.23 12.98 -1.93
N VAL A 165 -4.94 13.05 -2.28
CA VAL A 165 -3.83 12.52 -1.46
C VAL A 165 -3.88 13.01 -0.02
N SER A 166 -4.18 14.29 0.21
CA SER A 166 -4.29 14.85 1.56
C SER A 166 -5.38 14.19 2.40
N ALA A 167 -6.51 13.83 1.78
CA ALA A 167 -7.58 13.12 2.47
C ALA A 167 -7.23 11.65 2.73
N LEU A 168 -6.51 11.00 1.80
CA LEU A 168 -6.01 9.65 1.98
C LEU A 168 -5.00 9.57 3.13
N LEU A 169 -4.00 10.45 3.16
CA LEU A 169 -2.98 10.49 4.21
C LEU A 169 -3.55 10.83 5.59
N ARG A 170 -4.48 11.79 5.68
CA ARG A 170 -5.17 12.09 6.94
C ARG A 170 -5.95 10.88 7.45
N ARG A 171 -6.60 10.15 6.55
CA ARG A 171 -7.36 8.96 6.92
C ARG A 171 -6.47 7.79 7.30
N LEU A 172 -5.34 7.61 6.62
CA LEU A 172 -4.31 6.65 7.01
C LEU A 172 -3.84 6.94 8.44
N GLU A 173 -3.60 8.21 8.76
CA GLU A 173 -3.21 8.65 10.10
C GLU A 173 -4.25 8.29 11.16
N GLU A 174 -5.52 8.64 10.92
CA GLU A 174 -6.65 8.30 11.79
C GLU A 174 -6.80 6.78 11.96
N THR A 175 -6.72 6.03 10.85
CA THR A 175 -6.92 4.58 10.80
C THR A 175 -5.82 3.84 11.53
N ALA A 176 -4.56 4.20 11.30
CA ALA A 176 -3.44 3.56 11.96
C ALA A 176 -3.50 3.76 13.48
N ARG A 177 -3.92 4.94 13.97
CA ARG A 177 -4.13 5.16 15.41
C ARG A 177 -5.25 4.31 16.01
N GLU A 178 -6.32 4.08 15.26
CA GLU A 178 -7.44 3.25 15.70
C GLU A 178 -7.11 1.75 15.68
N VAL A 179 -6.45 1.27 14.62
CA VAL A 179 -6.31 -0.16 14.32
C VAL A 179 -5.00 -0.74 14.83
N ALA A 180 -3.89 0.01 14.77
CA ALA A 180 -2.58 -0.51 15.18
C ALA A 180 -2.53 -1.05 16.61
N PRO A 181 -3.21 -0.46 17.62
CA PRO A 181 -3.23 -1.01 18.98
C PRO A 181 -3.88 -2.38 19.09
N GLU A 182 -4.80 -2.72 18.18
CA GLU A 182 -5.51 -4.01 18.17
C GLU A 182 -4.79 -5.05 17.32
N LEU A 183 -3.85 -4.63 16.46
CA LEU A 183 -3.12 -5.50 15.54
C LEU A 183 -1.78 -5.93 16.15
N GLN A 184 -1.75 -7.13 16.73
CA GLN A 184 -0.51 -7.76 17.18
C GLN A 184 0.02 -8.73 16.11
N VAL A 185 1.13 -8.33 15.48
CA VAL A 185 1.86 -9.12 14.48
C VAL A 185 3.10 -9.73 15.12
N LEU A 186 3.29 -11.01 14.88
CA LEU A 186 4.34 -11.85 15.44
C LEU A 186 5.25 -12.32 14.31
N TRP A 187 6.56 -12.23 14.51
CA TRP A 187 7.55 -12.90 13.68
C TRP A 187 7.71 -14.36 14.14
N VAL A 188 7.65 -15.31 13.21
CA VAL A 188 7.67 -16.76 13.46
C VAL A 188 8.78 -17.42 12.66
N ASP A 189 9.99 -17.44 13.20
CA ASP A 189 11.14 -18.12 12.59
C ASP A 189 11.66 -19.24 13.49
N GLY A 190 11.89 -20.42 12.91
CA GLY A 190 12.47 -21.56 13.64
C GLY A 190 11.69 -22.07 14.87
N GLY A 191 10.44 -21.61 15.07
CA GLY A 191 9.64 -21.89 16.28
C GLY A 191 9.77 -20.84 17.39
N GLU A 192 10.57 -19.80 17.20
CA GLU A 192 10.58 -18.61 18.04
C GLU A 192 9.50 -17.65 17.59
N VAL A 193 8.76 -17.09 18.55
CA VAL A 193 7.68 -16.14 18.32
C VAL A 193 8.05 -14.84 19.00
N ASN A 194 8.36 -13.82 18.20
CA ASN A 194 8.77 -12.51 18.70
C ASN A 194 7.74 -11.46 18.27
N PRO A 195 7.25 -10.60 19.19
CA PRO A 195 6.38 -9.50 18.81
C PRO A 195 7.18 -8.51 17.95
N ILE A 196 6.61 -8.10 16.82
CA ILE A 196 7.18 -7.00 16.05
C ILE A 196 6.82 -5.72 16.80
N PRO A 197 7.80 -4.86 17.18
CA PRO A 197 7.51 -3.61 17.85
C PRO A 197 6.49 -2.83 17.01
N HIS A 198 5.45 -2.33 17.69
CA HIS A 198 4.18 -1.90 17.11
C HIS A 198 4.31 -1.25 15.73
N ALA A 199 3.28 -1.52 14.91
CA ALA A 199 3.06 -0.79 13.68
C ALA A 199 3.26 0.70 13.93
N LEU A 200 4.04 1.39 13.10
CA LEU A 200 4.23 2.84 13.25
C LEU A 200 2.84 3.48 13.23
N ALA A 201 2.33 3.80 14.43
CA ALA A 201 1.21 4.70 14.58
C ALA A 201 1.76 6.05 14.17
N PRO A 202 1.19 6.68 13.15
CA PRO A 202 1.71 7.93 12.70
C PRO A 202 1.47 9.09 13.68
#